data_AF-A8T0B9-F1
#
_entry.id   AF-A8T0B9-F1
#
_cell.length_a   1.000
_cell.length_b   1.000
_cell.length_c   1.000
_cell.angle_alpha   90.00
_cell.angle_beta   90.00
_cell.angle_gamma   90.00
#
_symmetry.space_group_name_H-M   'P 1'
#
loop_
_entity.id
_entity.type
_entity.pdbx_description
1 polymer ?
#
loop_
_entity_poly.entity_id
_entity_poly.type
_entity_poly.pdbx_seq_one_letter_code
_entity_poly.pdbx_strand_id
1 'polypeptide(L)'
;MRIFQYFVIAAVASGCGYLIHSLSVDWLQGWVAKIMERGGHEVSYSPEVLNVAMFTSIEYGVSVLALYFLIRDKIIGFGQFKAFLILTVLLTALHGALIRQPLMDFLIGNPIEVAVVQNAVQWLVWILMSFVVVYGSEYVITDKSKEERA
;
A
#
# COMPACT_ATOMS: atom_id res chain seq x y z
N MET A 1 8.35 23.84 5.37
CA MET A 1 8.74 22.86 6.41
C MET A 1 8.79 21.46 5.79
N ARG A 2 9.99 20.87 5.61
CA ARG A 2 10.16 19.61 4.84
C ARG A 2 9.53 18.40 5.53
N ILE A 3 9.54 18.38 6.87
CA ILE A 3 8.85 17.36 7.67
C ILE A 3 7.36 17.31 7.34
N PHE A 4 6.73 18.48 7.13
CA PHE A 4 5.34 18.55 6.71
C PHE A 4 5.12 17.96 5.30
N GLN A 5 6.03 18.22 4.35
CA GLN A 5 5.94 17.62 3.01
C GLN A 5 6.07 16.09 3.06
N TYR A 6 7.00 15.56 3.85
CA TYR A 6 7.13 14.12 4.07
C TYR A 6 5.90 13.50 4.76
N PHE A 7 5.30 14.21 5.71
CA PHE A 7 4.04 13.79 6.31
C PHE A 7 2.91 13.74 5.29
N VAL A 8 2.80 14.74 4.41
CA VAL A 8 1.83 14.74 3.31
C VAL A 8 2.08 13.56 2.35
N ILE A 9 3.34 13.27 2.00
CA ILE A 9 3.69 12.11 1.16
C ILE A 9 3.24 10.80 1.83
N ALA A 10 3.52 10.63 3.13
CA ALA A 10 3.08 9.46 3.88
C ALA A 10 1.54 9.34 3.91
N ALA A 11 0.83 10.45 4.17
CA ALA A 11 -0.62 10.47 4.18
C ALA A 11 -1.23 10.13 2.81
N VAL A 12 -0.67 10.65 1.72
CA VAL A 12 -1.11 10.33 0.35
C VAL A 12 -0.83 8.86 0.02
N ALA A 13 0.35 8.34 0.36
CA ALA A 13 0.69 6.93 0.15
C ALA A 13 -0.28 6.00 0.90
N SER A 14 -0.56 6.29 2.18
CA SER A 14 -1.57 5.59 2.97
C SER A 14 -2.96 5.66 2.35
N GLY A 15 -3.34 6.85 1.86
CA GLY A 15 -4.61 7.05 1.15
C GLY A 15 -4.75 6.16 -0.08
N CYS A 16 -3.68 5.98 -0.87
CA CYS A 16 -3.70 5.06 -2.01
C CYS A 16 -3.98 3.62 -1.58
N GLY A 17 -3.31 3.14 -0.53
CA GLY A 17 -3.54 1.79 -0.02
C GLY A 17 -4.94 1.60 0.54
N TYR A 18 -5.42 2.56 1.32
CA TYR A 18 -6.77 2.55 1.88
C TYR A 18 -7.86 2.57 0.80
N LEU A 19 -7.74 3.40 -0.25
CA LEU A 19 -8.72 3.48 -1.33
C LEU A 19 -8.84 2.15 -2.08
N ILE A 20 -7.72 1.57 -2.51
CA ILE A 20 -7.72 0.30 -3.24
C ILE A 20 -8.21 -0.84 -2.34
N HIS A 21 -7.82 -0.84 -1.06
CA HIS A 21 -8.31 -1.82 -0.08
C HIS A 21 -9.82 -1.70 0.11
N SER A 22 -10.34 -0.50 0.36
CA SER A 22 -11.78 -0.25 0.54
C SER A 22 -12.59 -0.72 -0.66
N LEU A 23 -12.12 -0.44 -1.89
CA LEU A 23 -12.78 -0.90 -3.12
C LEU A 23 -12.76 -2.42 -3.29
N SER A 24 -11.74 -3.10 -2.73
CA SER A 24 -11.63 -4.57 -2.79
C SER A 24 -12.45 -5.29 -1.72
N VAL A 25 -12.75 -4.61 -0.61
CA VAL A 25 -13.37 -5.18 0.59
C VAL A 25 -14.88 -5.31 0.46
N ASP A 26 -15.54 -4.54 -0.41
CA ASP A 26 -17.00 -4.60 -0.64
C ASP A 26 -17.48 -6.00 -1.05
N TRP A 27 -16.66 -6.76 -1.78
CA TRP A 27 -16.99 -8.13 -2.16
C TRP A 27 -16.76 -9.15 -1.03
N LEU A 28 -15.69 -8.97 -0.23
CA LEU A 28 -15.33 -9.87 0.87
C LEU A 28 -16.28 -9.72 2.07
N GLN A 29 -16.66 -8.47 2.40
CA GLN A 29 -17.62 -8.16 3.46
C GLN A 29 -18.99 -8.78 3.18
N GLY A 30 -19.44 -8.76 1.92
CA GLY A 30 -20.70 -9.40 1.52
C GLY A 30 -20.71 -10.92 1.72
N TRP A 31 -19.56 -11.59 1.63
CA TRP A 31 -19.43 -13.02 1.92
C TRP A 31 -19.34 -13.30 3.43
N VAL A 32 -18.59 -12.48 4.18
CA VAL A 32 -18.48 -12.59 5.66
C VAL A 32 -19.81 -12.29 6.36
N ALA A 33 -20.55 -11.28 5.90
CA ALA A 33 -21.87 -10.94 6.42
C ALA A 33 -22.84 -12.13 6.30
N LYS A 34 -22.83 -12.86 5.19
CA LYS A 34 -23.66 -14.08 5.01
C LYS A 34 -23.30 -15.21 5.98
N ILE A 35 -22.06 -15.29 6.42
CA ILE A 35 -21.60 -16.29 7.40
C ILE A 35 -21.93 -15.83 8.83
N MET A 36 -21.80 -14.54 9.12
CA MET A 36 -22.11 -13.96 10.44
C MET A 36 -23.62 -13.85 10.70
N GLU A 37 -24.44 -13.59 9.69
CA GLU A 37 -25.91 -13.68 9.76
C GLU A 37 -26.37 -15.10 10.12
N ARG A 38 -25.69 -16.14 9.60
CA ARG A 38 -25.92 -17.54 10.01
C ARG A 38 -25.59 -17.80 11.49
N GLY A 39 -24.75 -16.97 12.10
CA GLY A 39 -24.41 -17.01 13.52
C GLY A 39 -25.27 -16.09 14.40
N GLY A 40 -26.24 -15.36 13.83
CA GLY A 40 -27.14 -14.46 14.57
C GLY A 40 -26.51 -13.12 14.98
N HIS A 41 -25.37 -12.73 14.39
CA HIS A 41 -24.74 -11.44 14.62
C HIS A 41 -25.02 -10.48 13.46
N GLU A 42 -25.58 -9.30 13.74
CA GLU A 42 -25.75 -8.24 12.75
C GLU A 42 -24.40 -7.56 12.48
N VAL A 43 -23.91 -7.66 11.24
CA VAL A 43 -22.74 -6.90 10.78
C VAL A 43 -23.23 -5.55 10.27
N SER A 44 -23.34 -4.58 11.17
CA SER A 44 -23.65 -3.20 10.81
C SER A 44 -22.37 -2.49 10.36
N TYR A 45 -22.33 -2.03 9.12
CA TYR A 45 -21.30 -1.11 8.63
C TYR A 45 -21.40 0.22 9.40
N SER A 46 -20.48 0.46 10.34
CA SER A 46 -20.42 1.73 11.07
C SER A 46 -19.41 2.68 10.42
N PRO A 47 -19.82 3.90 10.03
CA PRO A 47 -18.90 4.95 9.54
C PRO A 47 -17.77 5.27 10.53
N GLU A 48 -17.96 4.99 11.82
CA GLU A 48 -16.95 5.23 12.86
C GLU A 48 -15.75 4.29 12.71
N VAL A 49 -15.99 3.02 12.35
CA VAL A 49 -14.94 2.02 12.08
C VAL A 49 -14.11 2.45 10.88
N LEU A 50 -14.77 3.04 9.88
CA LEU A 50 -14.13 3.53 8.67
C LEU A 50 -13.16 4.69 8.96
N ASN A 51 -13.56 5.61 9.83
CA ASN A 51 -12.70 6.70 10.29
C ASN A 51 -11.48 6.16 11.05
N VAL A 52 -11.67 5.20 11.96
CA VAL A 52 -10.56 4.58 12.69
C VAL A 52 -9.59 3.90 11.72
N ALA A 53 -10.10 3.11 10.77
CA ALA A 53 -9.29 2.44 9.75
C ALA A 53 -8.49 3.43 8.90
N MET A 54 -9.10 4.56 8.53
CA MET A 54 -8.44 5.63 7.79
C MET A 54 -7.30 6.25 8.62
N PHE A 55 -7.53 6.57 9.90
CA PHE A 55 -6.49 7.15 10.76
C PHE A 55 -5.33 6.18 11.01
N THR A 56 -5.63 4.90 11.26
CA THR A 56 -4.59 3.88 11.47
C THR A 56 -3.82 3.59 10.18
N SER A 57 -4.43 3.76 9.00
CA SER A 57 -3.75 3.52 7.71
C SER A 57 -2.52 4.40 7.50
N ILE A 58 -2.41 5.56 8.16
CA ILE A 58 -1.24 6.45 8.12
C ILE A 58 0.05 5.72 8.51
N GLU A 59 -0.05 4.73 9.40
CA GLU A 59 1.08 3.90 9.82
C GLU A 59 1.81 3.26 8.64
N TYR A 60 1.06 2.76 7.64
CA TYR A 60 1.65 2.14 6.45
C TYR A 60 2.48 3.14 5.64
N GLY A 61 1.96 4.33 5.38
CA GLY A 61 2.66 5.36 4.61
C GLY A 61 3.92 5.85 5.32
N VAL A 62 3.86 6.04 6.63
CA VAL A 62 5.03 6.38 7.46
C VAL A 62 6.06 5.26 7.41
N SER A 63 5.63 4.00 7.51
CA SER A 63 6.51 2.83 7.48
C SER A 63 7.21 2.66 6.13
N VAL A 64 6.48 2.80 5.01
CA VAL A 64 7.06 2.72 3.67
C VAL A 64 8.04 3.86 3.43
N LEU A 65 7.71 5.08 3.89
CA LEU A 65 8.60 6.22 3.80
C LEU A 65 9.89 6.02 4.59
N ALA A 66 9.79 5.53 5.83
CA ALA A 66 10.94 5.20 6.65
C ALA A 66 11.80 4.10 6.01
N LEU A 67 11.17 3.03 5.51
CA LEU A 67 11.85 1.96 4.80
C LEU A 67 12.60 2.50 3.57
N TYR A 68 11.95 3.35 2.77
CA TYR A 68 12.56 3.98 1.62
C TYR A 68 13.83 4.74 2.02
N PHE A 69 13.77 5.58 3.07
CA PHE A 69 14.94 6.31 3.56
C PHE A 69 16.10 5.40 3.98
N LEU A 70 15.80 4.26 4.61
CA LEU A 70 16.83 3.30 5.02
C LEU A 70 17.57 2.65 3.85
N ILE A 71 16.87 2.40 2.73
CA ILE A 71 17.45 1.73 1.57
C ILE A 71 17.81 2.68 0.43
N ARG A 72 17.41 3.96 0.53
CA ARG A 72 17.45 4.96 -0.54
C ARG A 72 18.81 5.01 -1.21
N ASP A 73 19.87 5.20 -0.44
CA ASP A 73 21.22 5.42 -0.98
C ASP A 73 21.73 4.22 -1.80
N LYS A 74 21.18 3.02 -1.57
CA LYS A 74 21.50 1.83 -2.35
C LYS A 74 20.67 1.71 -3.62
N ILE A 75 19.41 2.10 -3.58
CA ILE A 75 18.48 1.88 -4.70
C ILE A 75 18.40 3.06 -5.66
N ILE A 76 18.58 4.29 -5.17
CA ILE A 76 18.47 5.50 -5.99
C ILE A 76 19.62 5.65 -6.98
N GLY A 77 20.78 5.04 -6.69
CA GLY A 77 21.91 4.99 -7.61
C GLY A 77 21.61 4.29 -8.94
N PHE A 78 20.59 3.44 -8.99
CA PHE A 78 20.13 2.80 -10.23
C PHE A 78 19.12 3.65 -11.02
N GLY A 79 18.73 4.82 -10.50
CA GLY A 79 17.71 5.69 -11.04
C GLY A 79 16.36 5.55 -10.35
N GLN A 80 15.59 6.63 -10.36
CA GLN A 80 14.32 6.76 -9.64
C GLN A 80 13.28 5.71 -10.02
N PHE A 81 13.13 5.42 -11.32
CA PHE A 81 12.19 4.40 -11.79
C PHE A 81 12.56 3.00 -11.27
N LYS A 82 13.86 2.65 -11.26
CA LYS A 82 14.31 1.35 -10.72
C LYS A 82 14.17 1.28 -9.21
N ALA A 83 14.44 2.38 -8.49
CA ALA A 83 14.20 2.47 -7.05
C ALA A 83 12.73 2.22 -6.70
N PHE A 84 11.80 2.78 -7.48
CA PHE A 84 10.36 2.51 -7.36
C PHE A 84 10.03 1.02 -7.57
N LEU A 85 10.55 0.39 -8.62
CA LEU A 85 10.33 -1.04 -8.88
C LEU A 85 10.90 -1.92 -7.76
N ILE A 86 12.10 -1.61 -7.28
CA ILE A 86 12.73 -2.35 -6.18
C ILE A 86 11.90 -2.23 -4.91
N LEU A 87 11.47 -1.02 -4.54
CA LEU A 87 10.63 -0.82 -3.36
C LEU A 87 9.30 -1.58 -3.47
N THR A 88 8.68 -1.59 -4.66
CA THR A 88 7.45 -2.34 -4.93
C THR A 88 7.65 -3.84 -4.70
N VAL A 89 8.73 -4.42 -5.24
CA VAL A 89 9.04 -5.84 -5.06
C VAL A 89 9.31 -6.17 -3.58
N LEU A 90 10.02 -5.29 -2.86
CA LEU A 90 10.28 -5.48 -1.43
C LEU A 90 8.99 -5.45 -0.62
N LEU A 91 8.10 -4.49 -0.86
CA LEU A 91 6.83 -4.39 -0.13
C LEU A 91 5.90 -5.56 -0.42
N THR A 92 5.77 -5.95 -1.69
CA THR A 92 4.98 -7.13 -2.08
C THR A 92 5.54 -8.42 -1.49
N ALA A 93 6.86 -8.57 -1.40
CA ALA A 93 7.50 -9.70 -0.75
C ALA A 93 7.27 -9.71 0.77
N LEU A 94 7.46 -8.58 1.46
CA LEU A 94 7.27 -8.44 2.90
C LEU A 94 5.85 -8.79 3.35
N HIS A 95 4.86 -8.42 2.55
CA HIS A 95 3.45 -8.72 2.83
C HIS A 95 3.01 -10.10 2.32
N GLY A 96 3.93 -10.91 1.77
CA GLY A 96 3.62 -12.24 1.24
C GLY A 96 2.81 -12.24 -0.06
N ALA A 97 2.46 -11.08 -0.61
CA ALA A 97 1.67 -10.93 -1.84
C ALA A 97 2.44 -11.30 -3.11
N LEU A 98 3.78 -11.39 -3.06
CA LEU A 98 4.59 -11.64 -4.27
C LEU A 98 4.49 -13.08 -4.79
N ILE A 99 4.67 -14.07 -3.93
CA ILE A 99 4.71 -15.51 -4.31
C ILE A 99 3.79 -16.33 -3.42
N ARG A 100 3.86 -16.10 -2.10
CA ARG A 100 3.14 -16.91 -1.11
C ARG A 100 1.63 -16.82 -1.34
N GLN A 101 1.06 -15.62 -1.42
CA GLN A 101 -0.39 -15.46 -1.58
C GLN A 101 -0.91 -16.01 -2.92
N PRO A 102 -0.31 -15.71 -4.09
CA PRO A 102 -0.73 -16.32 -5.35
C PRO A 102 -0.67 -17.85 -5.36
N LEU A 103 0.40 -18.43 -4.79
CA LEU A 103 0.55 -19.87 -4.71
C LEU A 103 -0.49 -20.51 -3.79
N MET A 104 -0.74 -19.92 -2.62
CA MET A 104 -1.75 -20.42 -1.69
C MET A 104 -3.16 -20.35 -2.30
N ASP A 105 -3.51 -19.25 -2.97
CA ASP A 105 -4.81 -19.08 -3.60
C ASP A 105 -5.03 -20.16 -4.69
N PHE A 106 -3.99 -20.46 -5.48
CA PHE A 106 -4.03 -21.56 -6.44
C PHE A 106 -4.19 -22.93 -5.76
N LEU A 107 -3.42 -23.21 -4.70
CA LEU A 107 -3.45 -24.50 -4.00
C LEU A 107 -4.77 -24.76 -3.25
N ILE A 108 -5.47 -23.72 -2.82
CA ILE A 108 -6.79 -23.82 -2.18
C ILE A 108 -7.90 -24.11 -3.21
N GLY A 109 -7.58 -24.07 -4.51
CA GLY A 109 -8.48 -24.42 -5.59
C GLY A 109 -9.21 -23.22 -6.21
N ASN A 110 -8.71 -22.00 -6.02
CA ASN A 110 -9.26 -20.85 -6.73
C ASN A 110 -8.98 -20.98 -8.23
N PRO A 111 -9.96 -20.63 -9.10
CA PRO A 111 -9.69 -20.48 -10.53
C PRO A 111 -8.55 -19.50 -10.74
N ILE A 112 -7.67 -19.78 -11.72
CA ILE A 112 -6.45 -19.00 -11.94
C ILE A 112 -6.76 -17.54 -12.23
N GLU A 113 -7.87 -17.26 -12.92
CA GLU A 113 -8.32 -15.91 -13.23
C GLU A 113 -8.69 -15.14 -11.95
N VAL A 114 -9.35 -15.81 -10.98
CA VAL A 114 -9.74 -15.22 -9.69
C VAL A 114 -8.50 -14.94 -8.84
N ALA A 115 -7.60 -15.93 -8.73
CA ALA A 115 -6.35 -15.77 -7.98
C ALA A 115 -5.50 -14.62 -8.55
N VAL A 116 -5.35 -14.53 -9.87
CA VAL A 116 -4.60 -13.45 -10.52
C VAL A 116 -5.23 -12.09 -10.26
N VAL A 117 -6.56 -11.94 -10.40
CA VAL A 117 -7.24 -10.65 -10.18
C VAL A 117 -7.12 -10.20 -8.72
N GLN A 118 -7.33 -11.11 -7.76
CA GLN A 118 -7.21 -10.80 -6.32
C GLN A 118 -5.79 -10.34 -5.96
N ASN A 119 -4.77 -11.05 -6.46
CA ASN A 119 -3.38 -10.69 -6.20
C ASN A 119 -2.97 -9.42 -6.95
N ALA A 120 -3.48 -9.18 -8.16
CA ALA A 120 -3.21 -7.96 -8.91
C ALA A 120 -3.74 -6.70 -8.18
N VAL A 121 -4.90 -6.78 -7.54
CA VAL A 121 -5.43 -5.69 -6.71
C VAL A 121 -4.52 -5.42 -5.50
N GLN A 122 -4.02 -6.48 -4.86
CA GLN A 122 -3.04 -6.33 -3.78
C GLN A 122 -1.71 -5.74 -4.27
N TRP A 123 -1.22 -6.14 -5.44
CA TRP A 123 -0.01 -5.56 -6.03
C TRP A 123 -0.18 -4.08 -6.34
N LEU A 124 -1.37 -3.68 -6.80
CA LEU A 124 -1.66 -2.28 -7.12
C LEU A 124 -1.51 -1.37 -5.89
N VAL A 125 -1.91 -1.83 -4.69
CA VAL A 125 -1.68 -1.10 -3.43
C VAL A 125 -0.20 -0.76 -3.28
N TRP A 126 0.67 -1.78 -3.36
CA TRP A 126 2.10 -1.62 -3.10
C TRP A 126 2.82 -0.84 -4.21
N ILE A 127 2.36 -1.00 -5.45
CA ILE A 127 2.83 -0.20 -6.61
C ILE A 127 2.54 1.28 -6.35
N LEU A 128 1.29 1.64 -6.04
CA LEU A 128 0.91 3.05 -5.85
C LEU A 128 1.62 3.67 -4.65
N MET A 129 1.69 2.95 -3.53
CA MET A 129 2.42 3.40 -2.35
C MET A 129 3.90 3.65 -2.66
N SER A 130 4.56 2.71 -3.34
CA SER A 130 5.98 2.85 -3.72
C SER A 130 6.19 4.02 -4.66
N PHE A 131 5.29 4.21 -5.62
CA PHE A 131 5.35 5.32 -6.56
C PHE A 131 5.28 6.66 -5.82
N VAL A 132 4.28 6.86 -4.96
CA VAL A 132 4.10 8.10 -4.19
C VAL A 132 5.31 8.37 -3.30
N VAL A 133 5.81 7.34 -2.60
CA VAL A 133 6.95 7.51 -1.68
C VAL A 133 8.23 7.84 -2.44
N VAL A 134 8.58 7.09 -3.49
CA VAL A 134 9.83 7.34 -4.23
C VAL A 134 9.76 8.68 -4.96
N TYR A 135 8.71 8.93 -5.73
CA TYR A 135 8.62 10.16 -6.51
C TYR A 135 8.41 11.40 -5.63
N GLY A 136 7.55 11.31 -4.61
CA GLY A 136 7.33 12.40 -3.67
C GLY A 136 8.59 12.74 -2.87
N SER A 137 9.28 11.73 -2.35
CA SER A 137 10.47 11.97 -1.51
C SER A 137 11.61 12.55 -2.32
N GLU A 138 11.88 12.02 -3.52
CA GLU A 138 12.94 12.52 -4.38
C GLU A 138 12.67 13.93 -4.90
N TYR A 139 11.40 14.29 -5.12
CA TYR A 139 11.03 15.66 -5.49
C TYR A 139 11.45 16.65 -4.39
N VAL A 140 11.10 16.36 -3.13
CA VAL A 140 11.45 17.21 -1.97
C VAL A 140 12.97 17.31 -1.77
N ILE A 141 13.70 16.20 -1.98
CA ILE A 141 15.16 16.17 -1.83
C ILE A 141 15.85 16.96 -2.95
N THR A 142 15.38 16.83 -4.19
CA THR A 142 15.95 17.52 -5.34
C THR A 142 15.71 19.03 -5.25
N ASP A 143 14.54 19.44 -4.80
CA ASP A 143 14.20 20.85 -4.59
C ASP A 143 15.15 21.55 -3.61
N LYS A 144 15.44 20.89 -2.47
CA LYS A 144 16.47 21.33 -1.51
C LYS A 144 17.83 21.58 -2.17
N SER A 145 18.28 20.67 -3.04
CA SER A 145 19.60 20.79 -3.67
C SER A 145 19.70 22.00 -4.61
N LYS A 146 18.57 22.53 -5.10
CA LYS A 146 18.50 23.74 -5.90
C LYS A 146 18.49 24.99 -5.04
N GLU A 147 17.74 25.00 -3.94
CA GLU A 147 17.73 26.10 -2.95
C GLU A 147 19.14 26.36 -2.39
N GLU A 148 19.92 25.32 -2.08
CA GLU A 148 21.28 25.46 -1.51
C GLU A 148 22.34 25.94 -2.53
N ARG A 149 21.99 26.01 -3.83
CA ARG A 149 22.88 26.45 -4.91
C ARG A 149 22.54 27.84 -5.46
N ALA A 150 21.40 28.42 -5.06
CA ALA A 150 20.95 29.75 -5.46
C ALA A 150 21.40 30.80 -4.44
#